data_AF-A0A8J3RV71-F1
#
_entry.id   AF-A0A8J3RV71-F1
#
_cell.length_a   1.000
_cell.length_b   1.000
_cell.length_c   1.000
_cell.angle_alpha   90.00
_cell.angle_beta   90.00
_cell.angle_gamma   90.00
#
_symmetry.space_group_name_H-M   'P 1'
#
loop_
_entity.id
_entity.type
_entity.pdbx_description
1 polymer ?
#
loop_
_entity_poly.entity_id
_entity_poly.type
_entity_poly.pdbx_seq_one_letter_code
_entity_poly.pdbx_strand_id
1 'polypeptide(L)'
;MPIDFNQQIIDEFRANAGQVGGPFEGARLLLLTTTGARSGARHTTPLGYLPDGGERVLVIASAGGAPKHPAWYHNVVANPRVTVENGPFTYEARAVVLEGDERDQAFARAVEADPGWGEYQAKTARVLPVVALHEIPGPPNMNAASFGEALRLIHDTFRRELALIRKEIAASGPGLGAQLRVNCLTVCQGLHGHHTHEDAGMFPALAARHPELAPVLDRLHREHEKIAALLEDLQRVVSAGDGDPVRVLSEVERLTGELEAHLTYEEEQLIPILDAAAS
;
A
#
# COMPACT_ATOMS: atom_id res chain seq x y z
N MET A 1 -1.69 31.88 -11.94
CA MET A 1 -0.44 31.08 -12.09
C MET A 1 -0.85 29.70 -12.55
N PRO A 2 -0.13 29.06 -13.49
CA PRO A 2 -0.35 27.65 -13.75
C PRO A 2 -0.17 26.92 -12.41
N ILE A 3 -1.12 26.07 -12.03
CA ILE A 3 -0.97 25.25 -10.83
C ILE A 3 0.28 24.39 -11.07
N ASP A 4 1.19 24.36 -10.09
CA ASP A 4 2.35 23.47 -10.12
C ASP A 4 1.87 22.04 -10.37
N PHE A 5 2.47 21.35 -11.34
CA PHE A 5 2.09 19.98 -11.70
C PHE A 5 2.07 19.06 -10.47
N ASN A 6 3.06 19.18 -9.59
CA ASN A 6 3.09 18.40 -8.36
C ASN A 6 1.92 18.72 -7.42
N GLN A 7 1.48 19.98 -7.36
CA GLN A 7 0.36 20.37 -6.51
C GLN A 7 -0.95 19.75 -7.02
N GLN A 8 -1.15 19.68 -8.34
CA GLN A 8 -2.32 19.00 -8.92
C GLN A 8 -2.36 17.52 -8.52
N ILE A 9 -1.23 16.83 -8.63
CA ILE A 9 -1.12 15.42 -8.24
C ILE A 9 -1.36 15.23 -6.74
N ILE A 10 -0.82 16.12 -5.89
CA ILE A 10 -1.03 16.07 -4.45
C ILE A 10 -2.52 16.26 -4.09
N ASP A 11 -3.17 17.23 -4.72
CA ASP A 11 -4.58 17.54 -4.45
C ASP A 11 -5.48 16.39 -4.91
N GLU A 12 -5.24 15.83 -6.10
CA GLU A 12 -5.96 14.67 -6.61
C GLU A 12 -5.75 13.42 -5.75
N PHE A 13 -4.49 13.13 -5.36
CA PHE A 13 -4.15 12.02 -4.47
C PHE A 13 -4.94 12.12 -3.16
N ARG A 14 -4.97 13.29 -2.53
CA ARG A 14 -5.68 13.49 -1.26
C ARG A 14 -7.20 13.42 -1.42
N ALA A 15 -7.73 13.93 -2.53
CA ALA A 15 -9.17 13.89 -2.81
C ALA A 15 -9.67 12.46 -3.06
N ASN A 16 -8.82 11.57 -3.58
CA ASN A 16 -9.22 10.23 -4.03
C ASN A 16 -8.55 9.09 -3.24
N ALA A 17 -8.16 9.35 -1.98
CA ALA A 17 -7.54 8.36 -1.08
C ALA A 17 -6.35 7.61 -1.72
N GLY A 18 -5.48 8.36 -2.38
CA GLY A 18 -4.23 7.90 -3.00
C GLY A 18 -4.30 7.63 -4.49
N GLN A 19 -5.47 7.80 -5.13
CA GLN A 19 -5.64 7.55 -6.56
C GLN A 19 -5.41 8.82 -7.38
N VAL A 20 -4.73 8.65 -8.51
CA VAL A 20 -4.43 9.71 -9.47
C VAL A 20 -4.64 9.15 -10.86
N GLY A 21 -5.41 9.84 -11.71
CA GLY A 21 -5.72 9.41 -13.06
C GLY A 21 -4.64 9.74 -14.08
N GLY A 22 -5.01 9.62 -15.36
CA GLY A 22 -4.14 10.00 -16.48
C GLY A 22 -2.84 9.17 -16.50
N PRO A 23 -1.65 9.80 -16.60
CA PRO A 23 -0.38 9.07 -16.66
C PRO A 23 -0.06 8.22 -15.41
N PHE A 24 -0.77 8.42 -14.30
CA PHE A 24 -0.58 7.68 -13.05
C PHE A 24 -1.69 6.67 -12.77
N GLU A 25 -2.62 6.47 -13.70
CA GLU A 25 -3.73 5.54 -13.51
C GLU A 25 -3.22 4.11 -13.25
N GLY A 26 -3.57 3.56 -12.09
CA GLY A 26 -3.13 2.24 -11.64
C GLY A 26 -1.68 2.19 -11.10
N ALA A 27 -0.99 3.31 -10.99
CA ALA A 27 0.32 3.38 -10.38
C ALA A 27 0.24 3.38 -8.85
N ARG A 28 1.17 2.69 -8.18
CA ARG A 28 1.36 2.79 -6.73
C ARG A 28 2.13 4.08 -6.42
N LEU A 29 1.42 5.09 -5.93
CA LEU A 29 1.96 6.38 -5.53
C LEU A 29 1.89 6.57 -4.01
N LEU A 30 2.83 7.35 -3.49
CA LEU A 30 2.77 7.93 -2.14
C LEU A 30 3.16 9.40 -2.20
N LEU A 31 2.79 10.17 -1.17
CA LEU A 31 3.31 11.51 -0.95
C LEU A 31 4.38 11.46 0.14
N LEU A 32 5.58 11.94 -0.18
CA LEU A 32 6.68 12.05 0.76
C LEU A 32 6.85 13.50 1.20
N THR A 33 6.61 13.79 2.47
CA THR A 33 6.95 15.09 3.07
C THR A 33 8.30 15.04 3.76
N THR A 34 9.20 15.92 3.33
CA THR A 34 10.58 16.05 3.84
C THR A 34 10.85 17.45 4.40
N THR A 35 11.85 17.59 5.27
CA THR A 35 12.37 18.90 5.71
C THR A 35 13.49 19.36 4.79
N GLY A 36 13.36 20.55 4.20
CA GLY A 36 14.33 21.13 3.30
C GLY A 36 15.72 21.27 3.95
N ALA A 37 16.74 20.61 3.39
CA ALA A 37 18.09 20.57 3.98
C ALA A 37 18.74 21.97 4.15
N ARG A 38 18.32 22.93 3.32
CA ARG A 38 18.79 24.33 3.36
C ARG A 38 17.78 25.29 3.96
N SER A 39 16.49 25.09 3.68
CA SER A 39 15.41 26.02 4.04
C SER A 39 14.76 25.73 5.38
N GLY A 40 14.83 24.49 5.88
CA GLY A 40 14.03 24.01 7.01
C GLY A 40 12.53 23.88 6.72
N ALA A 41 12.06 24.29 5.55
CA ALA A 41 10.64 24.23 5.18
C ALA A 41 10.20 22.80 4.86
N ARG A 42 8.92 22.48 5.08
CA ARG A 42 8.37 21.18 4.66
C ARG A 42 8.09 21.19 3.16
N HIS A 43 8.45 20.11 2.48
CA HIS A 43 8.22 19.91 1.05
C HIS A 43 7.60 18.53 0.80
N THR A 44 6.45 18.50 0.15
CA THR A 44 5.77 17.25 -0.26
C THR A 44 6.08 16.95 -1.72
N THR A 45 6.39 15.69 -2.03
CA THR A 45 6.65 15.23 -3.40
C THR A 45 5.90 13.92 -3.66
N PRO A 46 5.10 13.81 -4.74
CA PRO A 46 4.51 12.55 -5.16
C PRO A 46 5.60 11.64 -5.74
N LEU A 47 5.62 10.38 -5.32
CA LEU A 47 6.62 9.39 -5.73
C LEU A 47 5.94 8.05 -6.04
N GLY A 48 6.40 7.38 -7.10
CA GLY A 48 6.17 5.95 -7.25
C GLY A 48 6.91 5.18 -6.16
N TYR A 49 6.30 4.11 -5.65
CA TYR A 49 6.90 3.27 -4.62
C TYR A 49 6.71 1.78 -4.89
N LEU A 50 7.49 0.96 -4.19
CA LEU A 50 7.40 -0.49 -4.20
C LEU A 50 7.11 -0.98 -2.77
N PRO A 51 6.10 -1.84 -2.56
CA PRO A 51 5.98 -2.60 -1.32
C PRO A 51 7.23 -3.45 -1.08
N ASP A 52 7.68 -3.58 0.17
CA ASP A 52 8.86 -4.36 0.53
C ASP A 52 8.70 -5.09 1.86
N GLY A 53 7.79 -6.07 1.88
CA GLY A 53 7.67 -7.00 3.00
C GLY A 53 6.99 -6.41 4.25
N GLY A 54 6.05 -5.48 4.06
CA GLY A 54 5.16 -4.96 5.11
C GLY A 54 5.78 -3.91 6.04
N GLU A 55 7.04 -4.04 6.45
CA GLU A 55 7.68 -3.14 7.44
C GLU A 55 8.29 -1.87 6.83
N ARG A 56 8.38 -1.82 5.50
CA ARG A 56 8.90 -0.67 4.77
C ARG A 56 8.37 -0.62 3.35
N VAL A 57 8.49 0.56 2.75
CA VAL A 57 8.31 0.78 1.31
C VAL A 57 9.57 1.36 0.70
N LEU A 58 9.78 1.14 -0.59
CA LEU A 58 10.94 1.65 -1.32
C LEU A 58 10.54 2.77 -2.26
N VAL A 59 11.31 3.86 -2.25
CA VAL A 59 11.21 4.95 -3.23
C VAL A 59 12.55 5.15 -3.92
N ILE A 60 12.52 5.54 -5.20
CA ILE A 60 13.73 5.67 -6.03
C ILE A 60 13.94 7.12 -6.43
N ALA A 61 15.11 7.67 -6.12
CA ALA A 61 15.51 9.03 -6.48
C ALA A 61 15.91 9.14 -7.97
N SER A 62 14.98 8.79 -8.86
CA SER A 62 15.21 8.73 -10.31
C SER A 62 15.26 10.11 -10.95
N ALA A 63 14.36 11.03 -10.56
CA ALA A 63 14.17 12.33 -11.21
C ALA A 63 14.10 12.22 -12.76
N GLY A 64 13.42 11.18 -13.27
CA GLY A 64 13.33 10.92 -14.71
C GLY A 64 14.66 10.63 -15.41
N GLY A 65 15.71 10.27 -14.66
CA GLY A 65 17.06 10.08 -15.19
C GLY A 65 17.88 11.38 -15.29
N ALA A 66 17.45 12.47 -14.63
CA ALA A 66 18.22 13.72 -14.62
C ALA A 66 19.63 13.53 -14.03
N PRO A 67 20.64 14.32 -14.46
CA PRO A 67 22.03 14.18 -13.99
C PRO A 67 22.22 14.57 -12.52
N LYS A 68 21.24 15.25 -11.90
CA LYS A 68 21.27 15.66 -10.49
C LYS A 68 20.22 14.88 -9.69
N HIS A 69 20.50 14.64 -8.41
CA HIS A 69 19.51 14.08 -7.49
C HIS A 69 18.35 15.07 -7.27
N PRO A 70 17.13 14.56 -7.02
CA PRO A 70 15.99 15.40 -6.67
C PRO A 70 16.20 16.05 -5.29
N ALA A 71 15.55 17.19 -5.05
CA ALA A 71 15.70 17.93 -3.79
C ALA A 71 15.32 17.09 -2.56
N TRP A 72 14.25 16.28 -2.65
CA TRP A 72 13.82 15.41 -1.55
C TRP A 72 14.89 14.40 -1.14
N TYR A 73 15.74 13.93 -2.07
CA TYR A 73 16.84 13.02 -1.74
C TYR A 73 17.87 13.70 -0.82
N HIS A 74 18.25 14.93 -1.15
CA HIS A 74 19.14 15.70 -0.28
C HIS A 74 18.50 16.01 1.08
N ASN A 75 17.18 16.19 1.11
CA ASN A 75 16.44 16.40 2.35
C ASN A 75 16.50 15.17 3.25
N VAL A 76 16.22 13.96 2.74
CA VAL A 76 16.24 12.73 3.57
C VAL A 76 17.64 12.35 4.04
N VAL A 77 18.68 12.66 3.26
CA VAL A 77 20.08 12.48 3.69
C VAL A 77 20.42 13.40 4.86
N ALA A 78 19.91 14.64 4.86
CA ALA A 78 20.15 15.60 5.94
C ALA A 78 19.28 15.36 7.17
N ASN A 79 18.01 14.97 6.98
CA ASN A 79 17.07 14.63 8.02
C ASN A 79 16.23 13.41 7.59
N PRO A 80 16.49 12.22 8.14
CA PRO A 80 15.83 11.00 7.71
C PRO A 80 14.40 10.85 8.22
N ARG A 81 13.91 11.74 9.10
CA ARG A 81 12.52 11.68 9.57
C ARG A 81 11.59 12.35 8.56
N VAL A 82 10.61 11.59 8.08
CA VAL A 82 9.68 12.00 7.02
C VAL A 82 8.24 11.66 7.39
N THR A 83 7.29 12.36 6.78
CA THR A 83 5.88 11.95 6.80
C THR A 83 5.54 11.31 5.46
N VAL A 84 4.82 10.20 5.49
CA VAL A 84 4.36 9.47 4.31
C VAL A 84 2.84 9.47 4.30
N GLU A 85 2.24 9.88 3.17
CA GLU A 85 0.84 9.63 2.86
C GLU A 85 0.78 8.49 1.84
N ASN A 86 0.21 7.34 2.21
CA ASN A 86 0.03 6.18 1.34
C ASN A 86 -1.44 5.76 1.35
N GLY A 87 -2.15 5.96 0.25
CA GLY A 87 -3.59 5.77 0.23
C GLY A 87 -4.30 6.69 1.26
N PRO A 88 -5.18 6.15 2.12
CA PRO A 88 -5.82 6.91 3.19
C PRO A 88 -4.94 7.11 4.44
N PHE A 89 -3.78 6.46 4.50
CA PHE A 89 -2.92 6.43 5.69
C PHE A 89 -1.87 7.51 5.67
N THR A 90 -1.67 8.16 6.82
CA THR A 90 -0.55 9.06 7.09
C THR A 90 0.26 8.55 8.27
N TYR A 91 1.56 8.37 8.09
CA TYR A 91 2.47 7.89 9.13
C TYR A 91 3.84 8.57 9.06
N GLU A 92 4.57 8.55 10.17
CA GLU A 92 5.96 8.97 10.21
C GLU A 92 6.86 7.78 9.84
N ALA A 93 7.91 8.05 9.08
CA ALA A 93 8.88 7.03 8.69
C ALA A 93 10.31 7.52 8.86
N ARG A 94 11.23 6.56 8.95
CA ARG A 94 12.67 6.78 8.88
C ARG A 94 13.18 6.37 7.49
N ALA A 95 13.71 7.33 6.75
CA ALA A 95 14.37 7.10 5.48
C ALA A 95 15.78 6.54 5.69
N VAL A 96 16.11 5.47 4.96
CA VAL A 96 17.42 4.82 4.91
C VAL A 96 17.82 4.66 3.45
N VAL A 97 18.95 5.24 3.05
CA VAL A 97 19.50 5.03 1.70
C VAL A 97 20.12 3.65 1.67
N LEU A 98 19.65 2.79 0.75
CA LEU A 98 20.20 1.44 0.60
C LEU A 98 21.56 1.51 -0.11
N GLU A 99 22.46 0.60 0.26
CA GLU A 99 23.81 0.49 -0.29
C GLU A 99 24.11 -0.95 -0.74
N GLY A 100 25.12 -1.11 -1.60
CA GLY A 100 25.64 -2.42 -2.03
C GLY A 100 24.57 -3.37 -2.59
N ASP A 101 24.71 -4.65 -2.25
CA ASP A 101 23.87 -5.74 -2.77
C ASP A 101 22.38 -5.54 -2.47
N GLU A 102 22.03 -4.99 -1.31
CA GLU A 102 20.62 -4.75 -0.94
C GLU A 102 19.98 -3.74 -1.89
N ARG A 103 20.69 -2.65 -2.18
CA ARG A 103 20.25 -1.64 -3.14
C ARG A 103 20.10 -2.23 -4.53
N ASP A 104 21.06 -3.03 -4.97
CA ASP A 104 21.08 -3.58 -6.33
C ASP A 104 19.96 -4.61 -6.53
N GLN A 105 19.68 -5.44 -5.54
CA GLN A 105 18.54 -6.36 -5.54
C GLN A 105 17.21 -5.59 -5.55
N ALA A 106 17.07 -4.57 -4.70
CA ALA A 106 15.88 -3.73 -4.66
C ALA A 106 15.64 -3.00 -6.00
N PHE A 107 16.70 -2.46 -6.60
CA PHE A 107 16.61 -1.81 -7.91
C PHE A 107 16.29 -2.81 -9.03
N ALA A 108 16.86 -4.01 -9.00
CA ALA A 108 16.54 -5.06 -9.97
C ALA A 108 15.05 -5.45 -9.92
N ARG A 109 14.47 -5.59 -8.72
CA ARG A 109 13.02 -5.81 -8.56
C ARG A 109 12.19 -4.65 -9.11
N ALA A 110 12.63 -3.41 -8.90
CA ALA A 110 11.97 -2.24 -9.47
C ALA A 110 11.93 -2.31 -11.00
N VAL A 111 13.06 -2.63 -11.64
CA VAL A 111 13.16 -2.76 -13.10
C VAL A 111 12.34 -3.93 -13.64
N GLU A 112 12.29 -5.04 -12.91
CA GLU A 112 11.43 -6.18 -13.27
C GLU A 112 9.94 -5.80 -13.25
N ALA A 113 9.51 -5.04 -12.24
CA ALA A 113 8.13 -4.59 -12.11
C ALA A 113 7.76 -3.49 -13.13
N ASP A 114 8.68 -2.56 -13.38
CA ASP A 114 8.51 -1.46 -14.32
C ASP A 114 9.84 -1.14 -15.02
N PRO A 115 9.99 -1.50 -16.31
CA PRO A 115 11.20 -1.23 -17.09
C PRO A 115 11.61 0.26 -17.13
N GLY A 116 10.67 1.18 -16.90
CA GLY A 116 10.92 2.62 -16.86
C GLY A 116 12.02 3.03 -15.87
N TRP A 117 12.18 2.30 -14.76
CA TRP A 117 13.30 2.54 -13.83
C TRP A 117 14.66 2.29 -14.47
N GLY A 118 14.76 1.24 -15.29
CA GLY A 118 15.97 0.90 -16.03
C GLY A 118 16.29 1.95 -17.11
N GLU A 119 15.26 2.44 -17.79
CA GLU A 119 15.39 3.54 -18.75
C GLU A 119 15.90 4.83 -18.09
N TYR A 120 15.43 5.15 -16.88
CA TYR A 120 15.93 6.31 -16.13
C TYR A 120 17.40 6.14 -15.73
N GLN A 121 17.81 4.96 -15.30
CA GLN A 121 19.21 4.69 -14.96
C GLN A 121 20.12 4.81 -16.19
N ALA A 122 19.67 4.34 -17.35
CA ALA A 122 20.44 4.43 -18.61
C ALA A 122 20.67 5.88 -19.07
N LYS A 123 19.80 6.83 -18.67
CA LYS A 123 19.90 8.26 -19.02
C LYS A 123 20.95 9.03 -18.21
N THR A 124 21.58 8.41 -17.20
CA THR A 124 22.52 9.11 -16.31
C THR A 124 23.67 8.24 -15.83
N ALA A 125 24.82 8.87 -15.59
CA ALA A 125 26.01 8.19 -15.05
C ALA A 125 25.92 7.97 -13.52
N ARG A 126 25.05 8.69 -12.81
CA ARG A 126 24.87 8.49 -11.37
C ARG A 126 24.08 7.20 -11.12
N VAL A 127 24.48 6.46 -10.10
CA VAL A 127 23.69 5.38 -9.55
C VAL A 127 22.40 5.97 -8.94
N LEU A 128 21.23 5.51 -9.38
CA LEU A 128 19.94 5.98 -8.84
C LEU A 128 19.77 5.50 -7.39
N PRO A 129 19.65 6.38 -6.38
CA PRO A 129 19.49 5.94 -5.01
C PRO A 129 18.14 5.25 -4.80
N VAL A 130 18.15 4.11 -4.10
CA VAL A 130 16.96 3.46 -3.56
C VAL A 130 16.90 3.80 -2.07
N VAL A 131 15.76 4.28 -1.60
CA VAL A 131 15.55 4.70 -0.22
C VAL A 131 14.42 3.87 0.38
N ALA A 132 14.73 3.14 1.45
CA ALA A 132 13.74 2.45 2.26
C ALA A 132 13.12 3.41 3.28
N LEU A 133 11.79 3.43 3.35
CA LEU A 133 11.01 4.18 4.32
C LEU A 133 10.48 3.18 5.35
N HIS A 134 11.13 3.11 6.51
CA HIS A 134 10.71 2.27 7.61
C HIS A 134 9.66 3.01 8.43
N GLU A 135 8.46 2.46 8.56
CA GLU A 135 7.43 3.06 9.40
C GLU A 135 7.95 3.18 10.85
N ILE A 136 7.74 4.34 11.46
CA ILE A 136 8.01 4.55 12.88
C ILE A 136 6.72 4.20 13.62
N PRO A 137 6.73 3.18 14.51
CA PRO A 137 5.55 2.80 15.25
C PRO A 137 4.92 3.99 15.98
N GLY A 138 3.64 4.19 15.71
CA GLY A 138 2.81 5.24 16.27
C GLY A 138 1.37 4.99 15.84
N PRO A 139 0.38 5.73 16.38
CA PRO A 139 -0.97 5.60 15.88
C PRO A 139 -0.98 6.04 14.40
N PRO A 140 -1.27 5.14 13.44
CA PRO A 140 -1.43 5.55 12.06
C PRO A 140 -2.60 6.53 12.01
N ASN A 141 -2.42 7.67 11.34
CA ASN A 141 -3.50 8.62 11.17
C ASN A 141 -4.19 8.31 9.84
N MET A 142 -5.37 7.70 9.92
CA MET A 142 -6.28 7.66 8.77
C MET A 142 -7.02 8.98 8.69
N ASN A 143 -6.98 9.62 7.52
CA ASN A 143 -7.72 10.86 7.28
C ASN A 143 -9.23 10.57 7.09
N ALA A 144 -9.86 9.97 8.10
CA ALA A 144 -11.26 9.61 8.13
C ALA A 144 -12.01 10.45 9.18
N ALA A 145 -13.24 10.86 8.88
CA ALA A 145 -14.10 11.64 9.77
C ALA A 145 -14.85 10.76 10.80
N SER A 146 -14.93 9.45 10.57
CA SER A 146 -15.58 8.48 11.46
C SER A 146 -14.90 7.10 11.40
N PHE A 147 -15.25 6.22 12.34
CA PHE A 147 -14.81 4.83 12.30
C PHE A 147 -15.38 4.06 11.11
N GLY A 148 -16.65 4.32 10.72
CA GLY A 148 -17.24 3.70 9.53
C GLY A 148 -16.57 4.16 8.24
N GLU A 149 -16.20 5.44 8.14
CA GLU A 149 -15.41 5.92 7.02
C GLU A 149 -14.01 5.30 6.99
N ALA A 150 -13.34 5.18 8.15
CA ALA A 150 -12.05 4.52 8.24
C ALA A 150 -12.11 3.07 7.74
N LEU A 151 -13.11 2.31 8.20
CA LEU A 151 -13.34 0.93 7.77
C LEU A 151 -13.50 0.83 6.24
N ARG A 152 -14.38 1.66 5.66
CA ARG A 152 -14.60 1.70 4.21
C ARG A 152 -13.32 2.04 3.44
N LEU A 153 -12.53 3.01 3.90
CA LEU A 153 -11.27 3.39 3.23
C LEU A 153 -10.23 2.26 3.23
N ILE A 154 -10.16 1.47 4.31
CA ILE A 154 -9.32 0.28 4.40
C ILE A 154 -9.83 -0.77 3.39
N HIS A 155 -11.13 -1.05 3.37
CA HIS A 155 -11.74 -2.02 2.45
C HIS A 155 -11.51 -1.64 0.98
N ASP A 156 -11.72 -0.37 0.63
CA ASP A 156 -11.46 0.13 -0.71
C ASP A 156 -9.97 -0.02 -1.09
N THR A 157 -9.06 0.09 -0.12
CA THR A 157 -7.63 -0.17 -0.34
C THR A 157 -7.35 -1.63 -0.67
N PHE A 158 -7.96 -2.58 0.05
CA PHE A 158 -7.82 -4.01 -0.26
C PHE A 158 -8.42 -4.38 -1.62
N ARG A 159 -9.62 -3.88 -1.95
CA ARG A 159 -10.25 -4.08 -3.26
C ARG A 159 -9.35 -3.61 -4.40
N ARG A 160 -8.76 -2.42 -4.26
CA ARG A 160 -7.84 -1.86 -5.27
C ARG A 160 -6.58 -2.69 -5.42
N GLU A 161 -5.93 -3.05 -4.32
CA GLU A 161 -4.67 -3.80 -4.36
C GLU A 161 -4.88 -5.20 -4.97
N LEU A 162 -5.97 -5.89 -4.64
CA LEU A 162 -6.31 -7.17 -5.27
C LEU A 162 -6.61 -7.03 -6.76
N ALA A 163 -7.31 -5.97 -7.17
CA ALA A 163 -7.56 -5.70 -8.59
C ALA A 163 -6.25 -5.44 -9.37
N LEU A 164 -5.30 -4.71 -8.77
CA LEU A 164 -3.97 -4.48 -9.35
C LEU A 164 -3.18 -5.78 -9.45
N ILE A 165 -3.10 -6.54 -8.36
CA ILE A 165 -2.40 -7.84 -8.32
C ILE A 165 -2.97 -8.79 -9.37
N ARG A 166 -4.30 -8.90 -9.50
CA ARG A 166 -4.94 -9.72 -10.52
C ARG A 166 -4.53 -9.32 -11.94
N LYS A 167 -4.48 -8.02 -12.22
CA LYS A 167 -4.03 -7.48 -13.52
C LYS A 167 -2.54 -7.78 -13.77
N GLU A 168 -1.70 -7.61 -12.76
CA GLU A 168 -0.25 -7.89 -12.82
C GLU A 168 0.03 -9.38 -13.06
N ILE A 169 -0.69 -10.28 -12.37
CA ILE A 169 -0.59 -11.73 -12.59
C ILE A 169 -1.06 -12.11 -14.01
N ALA A 170 -2.20 -11.58 -14.45
CA ALA A 170 -2.73 -11.88 -15.78
C ALA A 170 -1.81 -11.39 -16.92
N ALA A 171 -1.04 -10.32 -16.66
CA ALA A 171 -0.02 -9.80 -17.58
C ALA A 171 1.36 -10.47 -17.41
N SER A 172 1.54 -11.33 -16.40
CA SER A 172 2.81 -11.99 -16.14
C SER A 172 3.12 -13.04 -17.20
N GLY A 173 4.42 -13.21 -17.48
CA GLY A 173 4.91 -14.22 -18.41
C GLY A 173 4.87 -15.64 -17.80
N PRO A 174 5.87 -16.50 -18.04
CA PRO A 174 5.84 -17.90 -17.58
C PRO A 174 5.98 -18.09 -16.06
N GLY A 175 6.15 -17.01 -15.29
CA GLY A 175 6.30 -17.07 -13.84
C GLY A 175 6.06 -15.71 -13.18
N LEU A 176 5.85 -15.72 -11.87
CA LEU A 176 5.70 -14.50 -11.08
C LEU A 176 7.05 -13.88 -10.76
N GLY A 177 7.21 -12.62 -11.16
CA GLY A 177 8.35 -11.78 -10.77
C GLY A 177 8.44 -11.60 -9.25
N ALA A 178 9.64 -11.31 -8.76
CA ALA A 178 9.92 -11.14 -7.34
C ALA A 178 9.07 -10.03 -6.72
N GLN A 179 8.89 -8.90 -7.42
CA GLN A 179 8.09 -7.80 -6.88
C GLN A 179 6.60 -8.16 -6.77
N LEU A 180 6.05 -8.88 -7.75
CA LEU A 180 4.65 -9.30 -7.71
C LEU A 180 4.39 -10.26 -6.55
N ARG A 181 5.33 -11.16 -6.23
CA ARG A 181 5.26 -12.00 -5.04
C ARG A 181 5.24 -11.17 -3.76
N VAL A 182 6.08 -10.14 -3.67
CA VAL A 182 6.07 -9.20 -2.54
C VAL A 182 4.73 -8.47 -2.42
N ASN A 183 4.14 -8.03 -3.53
CA ASN A 183 2.81 -7.38 -3.52
C ASN A 183 1.75 -8.34 -2.97
N CYS A 184 1.70 -9.59 -3.46
CA CYS A 184 0.80 -10.64 -2.96
C CYS A 184 0.98 -10.88 -1.45
N LEU A 185 2.22 -11.06 -0.99
CA LEU A 185 2.46 -11.33 0.43
C LEU A 185 2.12 -10.12 1.32
N THR A 186 2.35 -8.90 0.82
CA THR A 186 2.01 -7.65 1.54
C THR A 186 0.49 -7.53 1.73
N VAL A 187 -0.31 -7.78 0.69
CA VAL A 187 -1.77 -7.76 0.83
C VAL A 187 -2.25 -8.87 1.75
N CYS A 188 -1.64 -10.06 1.70
CA CYS A 188 -2.00 -11.15 2.61
C CYS A 188 -1.78 -10.79 4.08
N GLN A 189 -0.63 -10.21 4.40
CA GLN A 189 -0.30 -9.78 5.75
C GLN A 189 -1.24 -8.66 6.23
N GLY A 190 -1.49 -7.66 5.37
CA GLY A 190 -2.39 -6.55 5.68
C GLY A 190 -3.82 -7.01 5.99
N LEU A 191 -4.36 -7.90 5.16
CA LEU A 191 -5.72 -8.41 5.35
C LEU A 191 -5.86 -9.29 6.59
N HIS A 192 -4.89 -10.17 6.84
CA HIS A 192 -4.85 -10.96 8.08
C HIS A 192 -4.81 -10.06 9.32
N GLY A 193 -3.99 -9.01 9.28
CA GLY A 193 -3.90 -8.01 10.34
C GLY A 193 -5.22 -7.28 10.56
N HIS A 194 -5.86 -6.80 9.50
CA HIS A 194 -7.15 -6.10 9.54
C HIS A 194 -8.24 -6.93 10.25
N HIS A 195 -8.53 -8.14 9.76
CA HIS A 195 -9.55 -9.01 10.35
C HIS A 195 -9.23 -9.41 11.81
N THR A 196 -7.94 -9.63 12.11
CA THR A 196 -7.52 -9.95 13.49
C THR A 196 -7.80 -8.78 14.45
N HIS A 197 -7.60 -7.53 14.02
CA HIS A 197 -7.91 -6.36 14.84
C HIS A 197 -9.42 -6.18 15.05
N GLU A 198 -10.23 -6.52 14.06
CA GLU A 198 -11.69 -6.50 14.19
C GLU A 198 -12.19 -7.55 15.17
N ASP A 199 -11.74 -8.80 15.01
CA ASP A 199 -12.09 -9.92 15.88
C ASP A 199 -11.66 -9.67 17.34
N ALA A 200 -10.47 -9.14 17.54
CA ALA A 200 -9.92 -8.93 18.88
C ALA A 200 -10.37 -7.61 19.54
N GLY A 201 -10.85 -6.64 18.76
CA GLY A 201 -11.09 -5.28 19.21
C GLY A 201 -12.49 -4.76 18.88
N MET A 202 -12.77 -4.53 17.60
CA MET A 202 -14.00 -3.88 17.14
C MET A 202 -15.25 -4.70 17.45
N PHE A 203 -15.25 -5.99 17.11
CA PHE A 203 -16.44 -6.85 17.27
C PHE A 203 -16.82 -7.05 18.74
N PRO A 204 -15.89 -7.34 19.68
CA PRO A 204 -16.24 -7.40 21.10
C PRO A 204 -16.83 -6.09 21.64
N ALA A 205 -16.31 -4.94 21.20
CA ALA A 205 -16.82 -3.64 21.60
C ALA A 205 -18.23 -3.38 21.06
N LEU A 206 -18.51 -3.77 19.81
CA LEU A 206 -19.84 -3.71 19.22
C LEU A 206 -20.82 -4.64 19.93
N ALA A 207 -20.44 -5.90 20.15
CA ALA A 207 -21.30 -6.89 20.83
C ALA A 207 -21.74 -6.42 22.23
N ALA A 208 -20.84 -5.75 22.97
CA ALA A 208 -21.14 -5.22 24.30
C ALA A 208 -22.17 -4.07 24.29
N ARG A 209 -22.18 -3.27 23.22
CA ARG A 209 -23.04 -2.08 23.08
C ARG A 209 -24.34 -2.36 22.31
N HIS A 210 -24.29 -3.33 21.41
CA HIS A 210 -25.32 -3.68 20.43
C HIS A 210 -25.54 -5.21 20.42
N PRO A 211 -26.15 -5.81 21.47
CA PRO A 211 -26.36 -7.25 21.55
C PRO A 211 -27.19 -7.82 20.38
N GLU A 212 -28.00 -6.99 19.73
CA GLU A 212 -28.77 -7.33 18.54
C GLU A 212 -27.89 -7.71 17.34
N LEU A 213 -26.61 -7.33 17.33
CA LEU A 213 -25.66 -7.67 16.26
C LEU A 213 -25.07 -9.07 16.37
N ALA A 214 -25.38 -9.84 17.42
CA ALA A 214 -24.79 -11.16 17.60
C ALA A 214 -24.84 -12.06 16.33
N PRO A 215 -25.97 -12.16 15.59
CA PRO A 215 -26.01 -12.97 14.36
C PRO A 215 -25.12 -12.43 13.23
N VAL A 216 -24.92 -11.10 13.16
CA VAL A 216 -24.06 -10.44 12.18
C VAL A 216 -22.60 -10.73 12.50
N LEU A 217 -22.19 -10.49 13.75
CA LEU A 217 -20.81 -10.69 14.20
C LEU A 217 -20.41 -12.17 14.11
N ASP A 218 -21.31 -13.10 14.47
CA ASP A 218 -21.08 -14.54 14.31
C ASP A 218 -20.85 -14.93 12.85
N ARG A 219 -21.53 -14.26 11.90
CA ARG A 219 -21.32 -14.49 10.47
C ARG A 219 -19.97 -13.94 10.02
N LEU A 220 -19.65 -12.70 10.38
CA LEU A 220 -18.39 -12.06 10.02
C LEU A 220 -17.19 -12.86 10.53
N HIS A 221 -17.25 -13.37 11.77
CA HIS A 221 -16.19 -14.21 12.33
C HIS A 221 -15.95 -15.50 11.52
N ARG A 222 -17.02 -16.20 11.10
CA ARG A 222 -16.88 -17.38 10.22
C ARG A 222 -16.32 -17.03 8.84
N GLU A 223 -16.66 -15.85 8.33
CA GLU A 223 -16.10 -15.34 7.07
C GLU A 223 -14.60 -15.01 7.24
N HIS A 224 -14.19 -14.42 8.37
CA HIS A 224 -12.77 -14.21 8.70
C HIS A 224 -11.97 -15.51 8.74
N GLU A 225 -12.48 -16.55 9.42
CA GLU A 225 -11.82 -17.87 9.46
C GLU A 225 -11.64 -18.46 8.04
N LYS A 226 -12.67 -18.33 7.20
CA LYS A 226 -12.61 -18.78 5.80
C LYS A 226 -11.57 -17.99 5.01
N ILE A 227 -11.56 -16.67 5.13
CA ILE A 227 -10.62 -15.80 4.43
C ILE A 227 -9.19 -16.07 4.92
N ALA A 228 -8.97 -16.28 6.22
CA ALA A 228 -7.67 -16.64 6.77
C ALA A 228 -7.10 -17.91 6.12
N ALA A 229 -7.91 -18.96 5.95
CA ALA A 229 -7.49 -20.17 5.24
C ALA A 229 -7.13 -19.91 3.76
N LEU A 230 -7.88 -19.04 3.07
CA LEU A 230 -7.56 -18.63 1.69
C LEU A 230 -6.25 -17.85 1.60
N LEU A 231 -5.96 -17.00 2.59
CA LEU A 231 -4.71 -16.26 2.66
C LEU A 231 -3.52 -17.21 2.87
N GLU A 232 -3.65 -18.20 3.76
CA GLU A 232 -2.62 -19.23 3.96
C GLU A 232 -2.39 -20.06 2.68
N ASP A 233 -3.46 -20.43 1.96
CA ASP A 233 -3.36 -21.10 0.67
C ASP A 233 -2.58 -20.26 -0.34
N LEU A 234 -2.96 -18.99 -0.50
CA LEU A 234 -2.30 -18.07 -1.43
C LEU A 234 -0.83 -17.85 -1.06
N GLN A 235 -0.52 -17.64 0.22
CA GLN A 235 0.86 -17.50 0.69
C GLN A 235 1.71 -18.72 0.36
N ARG A 236 1.16 -19.94 0.52
CA ARG A 236 1.86 -21.18 0.16
C ARG A 236 2.14 -21.27 -1.34
N VAL A 237 1.17 -20.94 -2.19
CA VAL A 237 1.35 -20.99 -3.65
C VAL A 237 2.34 -19.91 -4.12
N VAL A 238 2.23 -18.69 -3.60
CA VAL A 238 3.13 -17.56 -3.94
C VAL A 238 4.56 -17.83 -3.46
N SER A 239 4.74 -18.54 -2.35
CA SER A 239 6.07 -18.88 -1.81
C SER A 239 6.67 -20.14 -2.44
N ALA A 240 5.88 -20.91 -3.21
CA ALA A 240 6.38 -22.07 -3.93
C ALA A 240 7.30 -21.66 -5.09
N GLY A 241 8.34 -22.47 -5.34
CA GLY A 241 9.44 -22.13 -6.24
C GLY A 241 9.08 -22.05 -7.72
N ASP A 242 7.98 -22.66 -8.16
CA ASP A 242 7.48 -22.55 -9.54
C ASP A 242 6.58 -21.32 -9.72
N GLY A 243 5.80 -20.93 -8.70
CA GLY A 243 4.88 -19.79 -8.71
C GLY A 243 4.09 -19.70 -10.01
N ASP A 244 3.47 -20.81 -10.41
CA ASP A 244 2.65 -20.92 -11.60
C ASP A 244 1.60 -19.79 -11.61
N PRO A 245 1.69 -18.84 -12.55
CA PRO A 245 0.78 -17.70 -12.60
C PRO A 245 -0.69 -18.11 -12.74
N VAL A 246 -0.98 -19.24 -13.40
CA VAL A 246 -2.36 -19.73 -13.56
C VAL A 246 -2.93 -20.16 -12.22
N ARG A 247 -2.14 -20.93 -11.45
CA ARG A 247 -2.54 -21.38 -10.11
C ARG A 247 -2.67 -20.19 -9.16
N VAL A 248 -1.71 -19.26 -9.16
CA VAL A 248 -1.77 -18.07 -8.29
C VAL A 248 -2.96 -17.18 -8.66
N LEU A 249 -3.23 -16.99 -9.96
CA LEU A 249 -4.40 -16.23 -10.40
C LEU A 249 -5.70 -16.87 -9.88
N SER A 250 -5.82 -18.20 -9.98
CA SER A 250 -7.00 -18.91 -9.48
C SER A 250 -7.20 -18.73 -7.97
N GLU A 251 -6.13 -18.76 -7.18
CA GLU A 251 -6.21 -18.50 -5.72
C GLU A 251 -6.58 -17.04 -5.42
N VAL A 252 -6.01 -16.08 -6.16
CA VAL A 252 -6.34 -14.65 -6.03
C VAL A 252 -7.81 -14.40 -6.40
N GLU A 253 -8.33 -15.01 -7.45
CA GLU A 253 -9.73 -14.89 -7.86
C GLU A 253 -10.69 -15.47 -6.80
N ARG A 254 -10.35 -16.64 -6.24
CA ARG A 254 -11.10 -17.27 -5.15
C ARG A 254 -11.13 -16.39 -3.91
N LEU A 255 -9.97 -15.88 -3.48
CA LEU A 255 -9.87 -14.93 -2.37
C LEU A 255 -10.67 -13.66 -2.63
N THR A 256 -10.56 -13.09 -3.83
CA THR A 256 -11.22 -11.83 -4.18
C THR A 256 -12.74 -11.95 -4.09
N GLY A 257 -13.32 -13.03 -4.63
CA GLY A 257 -14.77 -13.21 -4.59
C GLY A 257 -15.34 -13.35 -3.18
N GLU A 258 -14.64 -14.10 -2.31
CA GLU A 258 -15.04 -14.27 -0.91
C GLU A 258 -14.85 -12.99 -0.11
N LEU A 259 -13.73 -12.29 -0.32
CA LEU A 259 -13.44 -11.05 0.37
C LEU A 259 -14.41 -9.93 -0.05
N GLU A 260 -14.66 -9.73 -1.34
CA GLU A 260 -15.56 -8.66 -1.79
C GLU A 260 -16.97 -8.84 -1.21
N ALA A 261 -17.49 -10.08 -1.19
CA ALA A 261 -18.78 -10.39 -0.58
C ALA A 261 -18.81 -10.13 0.94
N HIS A 262 -17.73 -10.51 1.63
CA HIS A 262 -17.56 -10.26 3.06
C HIS A 262 -17.50 -8.77 3.39
N LEU A 263 -16.60 -8.01 2.75
CA LEU A 263 -16.42 -6.57 2.98
C LEU A 263 -17.70 -5.79 2.69
N THR A 264 -18.43 -6.14 1.62
CA THR A 264 -19.73 -5.52 1.32
C THR A 264 -20.75 -5.78 2.43
N TYR A 265 -20.86 -7.03 2.90
CA TYR A 265 -21.78 -7.35 3.98
C TYR A 265 -21.41 -6.63 5.28
N GLU A 266 -20.14 -6.59 5.63
CA GLU A 266 -19.67 -5.87 6.82
C GLU A 266 -20.00 -4.37 6.75
N GLU A 267 -19.70 -3.73 5.62
CA GLU A 267 -19.99 -2.31 5.40
C GLU A 267 -21.49 -2.01 5.56
N GLU A 268 -22.34 -2.82 4.94
CA GLU A 268 -23.80 -2.67 5.01
C GLU A 268 -24.34 -2.80 6.44
N GLN A 269 -23.76 -3.68 7.26
CA GLN A 269 -24.25 -3.93 8.61
C GLN A 269 -23.63 -3.02 9.67
N LEU A 270 -22.35 -2.70 9.57
CA LEU A 270 -21.60 -2.08 10.66
C LEU A 270 -21.36 -0.58 10.47
N ILE A 271 -21.16 -0.08 9.25
CA ILE A 271 -20.87 1.36 9.03
C ILE A 271 -21.96 2.27 9.62
N PRO A 272 -23.27 2.03 9.39
CA PRO A 272 -24.30 2.90 9.95
C PRO A 272 -24.24 3.02 11.48
N ILE A 273 -23.78 1.97 12.15
CA ILE A 273 -23.67 1.88 13.62
C ILE A 273 -22.39 2.58 14.09
N LEU A 274 -21.28 2.36 13.39
CA LEU A 274 -19.98 2.98 13.68
C LEU A 274 -20.02 4.50 13.50
N ASP A 275 -20.74 4.98 12.48
CA ASP A 275 -20.90 6.42 12.23
C ASP A 275 -21.83 7.09 13.25
N ALA A 276 -22.90 6.39 13.66
CA ALA A 276 -23.80 6.89 14.69
C ALA A 276 -23.12 7.03 16.06
N ALA A 277 -22.08 6.23 16.34
CA ALA A 277 -21.32 6.30 17.58
C ALA A 277 -20.32 7.48 17.64
N ALA A 278 -20.03 8.11 16.50
CA ALA A 278 -19.11 9.27 16.39
C ALA A 278 -19.80 10.64 16.52
N SER A 279 -21.14 10.66 16.65
CA SER A 279 -21.98 11.86 16.81
C SER A 279 -22.42 12.04 18.27
#